data_AF-A0A942HZW7-F1
#
_entry.id   AF-A0A942HZW7-F1
#
_cell.length_a   1.000
_cell.length_b   1.000
_cell.length_c   1.000
_cell.angle_alpha   90.00
_cell.angle_beta   90.00
_cell.angle_gamma   90.00
#
_symmetry.space_group_name_H-M   'P 1'
#
loop_
_entity.id
_entity.type
_entity.pdbx_description
1 polymer ?
#
loop_
_entity_poly.entity_id
_entity_poly.type
_entity_poly.pdbx_seq_one_letter_code
_entity_poly.pdbx_strand_id
1 'polypeptide(L)'
;MRLLPALTLTLLASLSWGKDDPADKIYFGINSNYSMPLVEIQNPLHKPEVERGLLKDLGEAIAAEMKLKTTWILLPKNRVAPSLLSGDIDIICHIHEIWQPAIRNDVLWTSELYPSVNVIVSASKKTIQKLKDLHGERVGTVVNFIYHDLESEF
;
A
#
# COMPACT_ATOMS: atom_id res chain seq x y z
N MET A 1 -15.22 -38.09 -62.19
CA MET A 1 -14.99 -36.72 -62.66
C MET A 1 -15.45 -35.76 -61.58
N ARG A 2 -14.49 -35.15 -60.86
CA ARG A 2 -14.43 -33.82 -60.20
C ARG A 2 -15.77 -33.05 -60.08
N LEU A 3 -16.17 -32.40 -58.97
CA LEU A 3 -15.43 -31.56 -58.01
C LEU A 3 -16.07 -31.56 -56.59
N LEU A 4 -15.20 -31.36 -55.58
CA LEU A 4 -15.49 -31.14 -54.15
C LEU A 4 -16.02 -29.70 -53.85
N PRO A 5 -16.54 -29.44 -52.63
CA PRO A 5 -17.41 -28.32 -52.25
C PRO A 5 -16.67 -27.06 -51.79
N ALA A 6 -17.27 -25.88 -51.92
CA ALA A 6 -16.77 -24.64 -51.33
C ALA A 6 -17.60 -24.23 -50.12
N LEU A 7 -17.19 -24.83 -49.01
CA LEU A 7 -17.33 -24.45 -47.61
C LEU A 7 -17.73 -22.97 -47.36
N THR A 8 -18.99 -22.72 -47.04
CA THR A 8 -19.45 -21.48 -46.40
C THR A 8 -19.34 -21.64 -44.89
N LEU A 9 -18.14 -21.43 -44.34
CA LEU A 9 -17.91 -21.42 -42.89
C LEU A 9 -18.19 -20.00 -42.36
N THR A 10 -19.42 -19.78 -41.92
CA THR A 10 -19.81 -18.58 -41.18
C THR A 10 -19.51 -18.76 -39.68
N LEU A 11 -18.94 -17.71 -39.10
CA LEU A 11 -19.02 -17.26 -37.70
C LEU A 11 -18.17 -17.89 -36.58
N LEU A 12 -17.51 -16.95 -35.89
CA LEU A 12 -17.35 -16.84 -34.43
C LEU A 12 -16.40 -17.83 -33.75
N ALA A 13 -15.10 -17.63 -33.94
CA ALA A 13 -14.15 -18.01 -32.90
C ALA A 13 -13.07 -16.93 -32.80
N SER A 14 -12.76 -16.51 -31.57
CA SER A 14 -11.68 -15.61 -31.14
C SER A 14 -11.91 -14.08 -31.15
N LEU A 15 -13.09 -13.64 -30.70
CA LEU A 15 -13.12 -12.49 -29.79
C LEU A 15 -13.12 -13.03 -28.35
N SER A 16 -12.03 -13.66 -27.93
CA SER A 16 -11.72 -13.68 -26.50
C SER A 16 -11.35 -12.25 -26.15
N TRP A 17 -12.36 -11.44 -25.82
CA TRP A 17 -12.13 -10.29 -24.96
C TRP A 17 -11.37 -10.84 -23.76
N GLY A 18 -10.09 -10.48 -23.63
CA GLY A 18 -9.32 -10.69 -22.41
C GLY A 18 -10.00 -9.89 -21.31
N LYS A 19 -11.02 -10.48 -20.71
CA LYS A 19 -11.68 -9.96 -19.52
C LYS A 19 -10.67 -10.22 -18.42
N ASP A 20 -10.13 -9.17 -17.81
CA ASP A 20 -9.22 -9.29 -16.67
C ASP A 20 -9.82 -10.28 -15.67
N ASP A 21 -9.19 -11.45 -15.52
CA ASP A 21 -9.63 -12.44 -14.55
C ASP A 21 -9.35 -11.87 -13.16
N PRO A 22 -10.31 -11.89 -12.21
CA PRO A 22 -10.02 -11.59 -10.82
C PRO A 22 -8.81 -12.37 -10.27
N ALA A 23 -8.52 -13.57 -10.79
CA ALA A 23 -7.33 -14.35 -10.46
C ALA A 23 -6.00 -13.72 -10.91
N ASP A 24 -6.03 -12.78 -11.86
CA ASP A 24 -4.85 -12.07 -12.36
C ASP A 24 -4.59 -10.75 -11.62
N LYS A 25 -5.30 -10.49 -10.52
CA LYS A 25 -5.21 -9.26 -9.75
C LYS A 25 -4.68 -9.50 -8.34
N ILE A 26 -3.99 -8.50 -7.83
CA ILE A 26 -3.58 -8.42 -6.43
C ILE A 26 -4.00 -7.06 -5.87
N TYR A 27 -4.71 -7.08 -4.76
CA TYR A 27 -5.27 -5.91 -4.08
C TYR A 27 -4.24 -5.35 -3.09
N PHE A 28 -3.60 -4.26 -3.49
CA PHE A 28 -2.63 -3.55 -2.67
C PHE A 28 -3.30 -2.47 -1.83
N GLY A 29 -3.23 -2.61 -0.51
CA GLY A 29 -3.56 -1.54 0.42
C GLY A 29 -2.50 -0.44 0.41
N ILE A 30 -2.95 0.82 0.41
CA ILE A 30 -2.10 1.98 0.67
C ILE A 30 -2.77 2.83 1.75
N ASN A 31 -2.02 3.22 2.77
CA ASN A 31 -2.52 4.14 3.77
C ASN A 31 -2.75 5.52 3.15
N SER A 32 -4.01 5.98 3.14
CA SER A 32 -4.42 7.26 2.54
C SER A 32 -3.84 8.49 3.23
N ASN A 33 -3.22 8.32 4.40
CA ASN A 33 -2.54 9.40 5.13
C ASN A 33 -1.09 9.61 4.66
N TYR A 34 -0.56 8.73 3.80
CA TYR A 34 0.77 8.92 3.23
C TYR A 34 0.74 9.97 2.11
N SER A 35 1.90 10.62 1.93
CA SER A 35 2.14 11.63 0.93
C SER A 35 3.48 11.37 0.24
N MET A 36 3.87 12.22 -0.70
CA MET A 36 5.20 12.17 -1.28
C MET A 36 6.28 12.25 -0.18
N PRO A 37 7.37 11.46 -0.30
CA PRO A 37 7.75 10.63 -1.46
C PRO A 37 7.17 9.21 -1.48
N LEU A 38 6.38 8.81 -0.47
CA LEU A 38 5.84 7.45 -0.37
C LEU A 38 4.78 7.20 -1.44
N VAL A 39 3.84 8.14 -1.60
CA VAL A 39 2.78 8.05 -2.60
C VAL A 39 2.20 9.42 -2.92
N GLU A 40 1.83 9.63 -4.18
CA GLU A 40 1.02 10.74 -4.63
C GLU A 40 -0.37 10.24 -5.00
N ILE A 41 -1.39 10.86 -4.39
CA ILE A 41 -2.80 10.53 -4.61
C ILE A 41 -3.45 11.71 -5.33
N GLN A 42 -3.89 11.49 -6.57
CA GLN A 42 -4.65 12.49 -7.33
C GLN A 42 -6.12 12.44 -6.97
N ASN A 43 -6.80 13.59 -7.10
CA ASN A 43 -8.25 13.72 -6.91
C ASN A 43 -8.78 13.12 -5.59
N PRO A 44 -8.15 13.39 -4.43
CA PRO A 44 -8.40 12.67 -3.18
C PRO A 44 -9.86 12.77 -2.68
N LEU A 45 -10.60 13.79 -3.11
CA LEU A 45 -11.98 14.05 -2.67
C LEU A 45 -13.07 13.44 -3.57
N HIS A 46 -12.71 12.91 -4.75
CA HIS A 46 -13.70 12.43 -5.72
C HIS A 46 -13.45 10.98 -6.13
N LYS A 47 -12.35 10.77 -6.87
CA LYS A 47 -11.94 9.45 -7.35
C LYS A 47 -10.43 9.37 -7.13
N PRO A 48 -10.02 8.94 -5.93
CA PRO A 48 -8.63 9.01 -5.55
C PRO A 48 -7.84 7.98 -6.36
N GLU A 49 -6.75 8.41 -6.98
CA GLU A 49 -5.93 7.58 -7.87
C GLU A 49 -4.46 7.63 -7.42
N VAL A 50 -3.84 6.46 -7.32
CA VAL A 50 -2.43 6.31 -6.95
C VAL A 50 -1.57 6.59 -8.17
N GLU A 51 -1.00 7.81 -8.25
CA GLU A 51 -0.31 8.29 -9.45
C GLU A 51 1.14 7.82 -9.51
N ARG A 52 1.91 8.05 -8.44
CA ARG A 52 3.36 7.77 -8.36
C ARG A 52 3.85 7.67 -6.91
N GLY A 53 5.12 7.31 -6.74
CA GLY A 53 5.80 7.27 -5.46
C GLY A 53 6.29 5.87 -5.09
N LEU A 54 7.12 5.79 -4.05
CA LEU A 54 7.84 4.58 -3.67
C LEU A 54 6.92 3.36 -3.49
N LEU A 55 5.74 3.54 -2.89
CA LEU A 55 4.82 2.43 -2.63
C LEU A 55 4.13 1.92 -3.90
N LYS A 56 3.90 2.81 -4.87
CA LYS A 56 3.38 2.42 -6.19
C LYS A 56 4.45 1.61 -6.93
N ASP A 57 5.67 2.15 -7.02
CA ASP A 57 6.79 1.51 -7.71
C ASP A 57 7.09 0.13 -7.10
N LEU A 58 7.07 0.03 -5.77
CA LEU A 58 7.28 -1.22 -5.06
C LEU A 58 6.15 -2.23 -5.31
N GLY A 59 4.88 -1.82 -5.21
CA GLY A 59 3.76 -2.73 -5.45
C GLY A 59 3.67 -3.20 -6.90
N GLU A 60 4.01 -2.33 -7.87
CA GLU A 60 4.09 -2.70 -9.29
C GLU A 60 5.23 -3.70 -9.54
N ALA A 61 6.40 -3.52 -8.91
CA ALA A 61 7.49 -4.48 -9.00
C ALA A 61 7.13 -5.85 -8.42
N ILE A 62 6.46 -5.87 -7.25
CA ILE A 62 6.00 -7.13 -6.62
C ILE A 62 4.97 -7.83 -7.51
N ALA A 63 3.96 -7.10 -7.99
CA ALA A 63 2.93 -7.67 -8.86
C ALA A 63 3.51 -8.21 -10.16
N ALA A 64 4.49 -7.50 -10.76
CA ALA A 64 5.18 -7.96 -11.96
C ALA A 64 5.91 -9.29 -11.74
N GLU A 65 6.61 -9.47 -10.62
CA GLU A 65 7.28 -10.73 -10.26
C GLU A 65 6.26 -11.87 -10.09
N MET A 66 5.09 -11.56 -9.53
CA MET A 66 3.98 -12.52 -9.37
C MET A 66 3.18 -12.75 -10.65
N LYS A 67 3.45 -12.01 -11.73
CA LYS A 67 2.67 -11.98 -12.99
C LYS A 67 1.20 -11.60 -12.77
N LEU A 68 0.94 -10.71 -11.81
CA LEU A 68 -0.37 -10.16 -11.49
C LEU A 68 -0.43 -8.66 -11.82
N LYS A 69 -1.64 -8.10 -11.84
CA LYS A 69 -1.90 -6.67 -11.98
C LYS A 69 -2.29 -6.06 -10.63
N THR A 70 -1.73 -4.90 -10.30
CA THR A 70 -2.09 -4.18 -9.08
C THR A 70 -3.50 -3.60 -9.16
N THR A 71 -4.25 -3.71 -8.07
CA THR A 71 -5.45 -2.93 -7.80
C THR A 71 -5.24 -2.19 -6.49
N TRP A 72 -5.24 -0.86 -6.53
CA TRP A 72 -4.93 -0.04 -5.36
C TRP A 72 -6.17 0.23 -4.52
N ILE A 73 -6.09 -0.06 -3.23
CA ILE A 73 -7.13 0.21 -2.25
C ILE A 73 -6.58 1.22 -1.23
N LEU A 74 -7.12 2.43 -1.26
CA LEU A 74 -6.76 3.48 -0.30
C LEU A 74 -7.53 3.29 1.00
N LEU A 75 -6.81 3.21 2.12
CA LEU A 75 -7.37 2.93 3.43
C LEU A 75 -6.87 3.95 4.45
N PRO A 76 -7.72 4.52 5.31
CA PRO A 76 -7.23 5.20 6.51
C PRO A 76 -6.54 4.17 7.42
N LYS A 77 -5.57 4.63 8.23
CA LYS A 77 -4.74 3.73 9.07
C LYS A 77 -5.54 2.72 9.90
N ASN A 78 -6.65 3.13 10.51
CA ASN A 78 -7.48 2.28 11.36
C ASN A 78 -8.21 1.15 10.58
N ARG A 79 -8.27 1.22 9.25
CA ARG A 79 -8.87 0.20 8.39
C ARG A 79 -7.88 -0.83 7.86
N VAL A 80 -6.58 -0.60 8.01
CA VAL A 80 -5.53 -1.52 7.50
C VAL A 80 -5.67 -2.91 8.10
N ALA A 81 -5.67 -3.02 9.44
CA ALA A 81 -5.78 -4.29 10.13
C ALA A 81 -7.06 -5.08 9.76
N PRO A 82 -8.28 -4.52 9.88
CA PRO A 82 -9.48 -5.28 9.52
C PRO A 82 -9.54 -5.64 8.03
N SER A 83 -9.03 -4.80 7.12
CA SER A 83 -9.03 -5.10 5.68
C SER A 83 -8.05 -6.21 5.29
N LEU A 84 -6.94 -6.38 6.01
CA LEU A 84 -6.08 -7.57 5.84
C LEU A 84 -6.80 -8.84 6.32
N LEU A 85 -7.45 -8.78 7.50
CA LEU A 85 -8.13 -9.94 8.07
C LEU A 85 -9.34 -10.39 7.25
N SER A 86 -10.07 -9.46 6.63
CA SER A 86 -11.23 -9.79 5.79
C SER A 86 -10.86 -10.20 4.37
N GLY A 87 -9.61 -9.99 3.94
CA GLY A 87 -9.20 -10.19 2.55
C GLY A 87 -9.66 -9.07 1.61
N ASP A 88 -10.03 -7.89 2.12
CA ASP A 88 -10.32 -6.72 1.28
C ASP A 88 -9.05 -6.22 0.57
N ILE A 89 -7.89 -6.50 1.15
CA ILE A 89 -6.56 -6.32 0.55
C ILE A 89 -5.73 -7.58 0.78
N ASP A 90 -4.86 -7.90 -0.18
CA ASP A 90 -3.96 -9.05 -0.11
C ASP A 90 -2.63 -8.68 0.56
N ILE A 91 -2.18 -7.44 0.36
CA ILE A 91 -0.85 -6.98 0.77
C ILE A 91 -0.86 -5.47 1.03
N ILE A 92 0.00 -5.02 1.95
CA ILE A 92 0.28 -3.60 2.20
C ILE A 92 1.77 -3.41 2.55
N CYS A 93 2.37 -2.36 1.99
CA CYS A 93 3.76 -1.98 2.24
C CYS A 93 3.85 -0.79 3.21
N HIS A 94 5.07 -0.52 3.72
CA HIS A 94 5.34 0.56 4.69
C HIS A 94 4.58 0.38 6.01
N ILE A 95 4.79 -0.78 6.62
CA ILE A 95 4.14 -1.20 7.86
C ILE A 95 5.12 -2.06 8.67
N HIS A 96 5.00 -2.03 9.98
CA HIS A 96 5.83 -2.80 10.90
C HIS A 96 4.94 -3.48 11.94
N GLU A 97 5.30 -4.70 12.36
CA GLU A 97 4.48 -5.51 13.29
C GLU A 97 4.22 -4.81 14.62
N ILE A 98 5.21 -4.08 15.15
CA ILE A 98 5.08 -3.28 16.38
C ILE A 98 3.98 -2.22 16.26
N TRP A 99 3.71 -1.69 15.06
CA TRP A 99 2.68 -0.67 14.85
C TRP A 99 1.28 -1.26 14.64
N GLN A 100 1.17 -2.59 14.54
CA GLN A 100 -0.06 -3.32 14.25
C GLN A 100 -0.22 -4.53 15.19
N PRO A 101 -0.28 -4.30 16.52
CA PRO A 101 -0.37 -5.40 17.48
C PRO A 101 -1.61 -6.27 17.27
N ALA A 102 -2.70 -5.70 16.72
CA ALA A 102 -3.96 -6.38 16.49
C ALA A 102 -3.94 -7.47 15.41
N ILE A 103 -2.93 -7.49 14.54
CA ILE A 103 -2.79 -8.47 13.46
C ILE A 103 -1.43 -9.17 13.47
N ARG A 104 -0.63 -8.96 14.53
CA ARG A 104 0.77 -9.39 14.57
C ARG A 104 0.94 -10.88 14.28
N ASN A 105 0.03 -11.71 14.80
CA ASN A 105 0.07 -13.17 14.67
C ASN A 105 -0.91 -13.71 13.60
N ASP A 106 -1.66 -12.83 12.94
CA ASP A 106 -2.77 -13.20 12.05
C ASP A 106 -2.43 -12.99 10.57
N VAL A 107 -1.28 -12.37 10.27
CA VAL A 107 -0.78 -12.13 8.91
C VAL A 107 0.64 -12.64 8.73
N LEU A 108 1.05 -12.76 7.47
CA LEU A 108 2.44 -13.05 7.11
C LEU A 108 3.24 -11.75 6.98
N TRP A 109 4.38 -11.70 7.66
CA TRP A 109 5.35 -10.60 7.54
C TRP A 109 6.48 -10.99 6.60
N THR A 110 6.84 -10.09 5.70
CA THR A 110 8.02 -10.25 4.84
C THR A 110 9.31 -9.99 5.63
N SER A 111 10.46 -10.29 5.03
CA SER A 111 11.70 -9.64 5.46
C SER A 111 11.59 -8.12 5.32
N GLU A 112 12.37 -7.39 6.10
CA GLU A 112 12.45 -5.93 6.01
C GLU A 112 12.92 -5.50 4.61
N LEU A 113 12.19 -4.55 4.01
CA LEU A 113 12.50 -4.03 2.67
C LEU A 113 13.39 -2.77 2.73
N TYR A 114 13.17 -1.92 3.73
CA TYR A 114 13.95 -0.71 3.97
C TYR A 114 13.74 -0.22 5.41
N PRO A 115 14.74 0.45 6.00
CA PRO A 115 14.58 1.06 7.32
C PRO A 115 13.68 2.30 7.24
N SER A 116 12.86 2.49 8.27
CA SER A 116 12.08 3.72 8.47
C SER A 116 12.37 4.26 9.87
N VAL A 117 12.86 5.49 9.96
CA VAL A 117 13.26 6.13 11.22
C VAL A 117 12.41 7.35 11.50
N ASN A 118 12.02 7.52 12.76
CA ASN A 118 11.39 8.76 13.22
C ASN A 118 12.47 9.82 13.44
N VAL A 119 12.21 11.05 12.98
CA VAL A 119 13.10 12.20 13.16
C VAL A 119 12.37 13.33 13.88
N ILE A 120 13.06 14.00 14.79
CA ILE A 120 12.55 15.21 15.44
C ILE A 120 12.93 16.42 14.58
N VAL A 121 11.93 17.18 14.17
CA VAL A 121 12.11 18.43 13.42
C VAL A 121 11.61 19.58 14.28
N SER A 122 12.42 20.63 14.39
CA SER A 122 12.09 21.81 15.17
C SER A 122 12.53 23.07 14.44
N ALA A 123 11.68 24.10 14.45
CA ALA A 123 12.04 25.45 14.03
C ALA A 123 12.72 26.25 15.16
N SER A 124 12.78 25.70 16.38
CA SER A 124 13.44 26.33 17.51
C SER A 124 14.95 26.38 17.31
N LYS A 125 15.59 27.45 17.80
CA LYS A 125 17.06 27.53 17.88
C LYS A 125 17.63 26.64 18.98
N LYS A 126 16.80 26.10 19.88
CA LYS A 126 17.21 25.15 20.92
C LYS A 126 17.65 23.85 20.25
N THR A 127 18.91 23.48 20.45
CA THR A 127 19.43 22.19 19.99
C THR A 127 18.77 21.06 20.78
N ILE A 128 18.19 20.10 20.06
CA ILE A 128 17.63 18.87 20.61
C ILE A 128 18.62 17.75 20.25
N GLN A 129 19.29 17.17 21.24
CA GLN A 129 20.28 16.10 21.03
C GLN A 129 19.76 14.74 21.49
N LYS A 130 18.81 14.72 22.41
CA LYS A 130 18.20 13.51 22.99
C LYS A 130 16.72 13.76 23.30
N LEU A 131 15.93 12.68 23.40
CA LEU A 131 14.49 12.78 23.67
C LEU A 131 14.17 13.54 24.97
N LYS A 132 15.01 13.38 26.00
CA LYS A 132 14.87 14.13 27.26
C LYS A 132 14.90 15.65 27.12
N ASP A 133 15.45 16.19 26.03
CA ASP A 133 15.44 17.64 25.79
C ASP A 133 14.04 18.17 25.42
N LEU A 134 13.09 17.26 25.13
CA LEU A 134 11.69 17.52 24.81
C LEU A 134 10.77 17.53 26.04
N HIS A 135 11.24 17.16 27.24
CA HIS A 135 10.38 17.21 28.43
C HIS A 135 9.85 18.62 28.69
N GLY A 136 8.53 18.74 28.83
CA GLY A 136 7.83 20.02 28.99
C GLY A 136 7.64 20.82 27.70
N GLU A 137 8.19 20.37 26.57
CA GLU A 137 7.95 20.95 25.25
C GLU A 137 6.67 20.38 24.63
N ARG A 138 6.06 21.15 23.73
CA ARG A 138 4.90 20.68 22.96
C ARG A 138 5.39 19.92 21.73
N VAL A 139 5.18 18.61 21.71
CA VAL A 139 5.52 17.75 20.57
C VAL A 139 4.26 17.49 19.73
N GLY A 140 4.30 17.88 18.46
CA GLY A 140 3.24 17.56 17.49
C GLY A 140 3.47 16.19 16.87
N THR A 141 2.41 15.39 16.74
CA THR A 141 2.44 14.04 16.14
C THR A 141 1.31 13.86 15.14
N VAL A 142 1.35 12.78 14.36
CA VAL A 142 0.25 12.39 13.47
C VAL A 142 -0.74 11.52 14.26
N VAL A 143 -2.02 11.88 14.20
CA VAL A 143 -3.08 11.15 14.88
C VAL A 143 -3.09 9.68 14.42
N ASN A 144 -3.27 8.77 15.38
CA ASN A 144 -3.24 7.31 15.21
C ASN A 144 -1.88 6.72 14.83
N PHE A 145 -0.78 7.48 14.81
CA PHE A 145 0.58 6.93 14.66
C PHE A 145 1.13 6.49 16.02
N ILE A 146 1.92 5.40 16.02
CA ILE A 146 2.58 4.86 17.21
C ILE A 146 4.05 5.28 17.12
N TYR A 147 4.54 5.89 18.19
CA TYR A 147 5.92 6.40 18.26
C TYR A 147 6.61 5.75 19.45
N HIS A 148 6.95 4.47 19.31
CA HIS A 148 7.39 3.61 20.43
C HIS A 148 8.49 4.25 21.31
N ASP A 149 9.54 4.81 20.68
CA ASP A 149 10.64 5.43 21.42
C ASP A 149 10.19 6.70 22.16
N LEU A 150 9.25 7.46 21.59
CA LEU A 150 8.72 8.69 22.17
C LEU A 150 7.74 8.39 23.32
N GLU A 151 6.89 7.37 23.17
CA GLU A 151 5.92 6.94 24.19
C GLU A 151 6.59 6.52 25.49
N SER A 152 7.84 6.07 25.46
CA SER A 152 8.59 5.72 26.68
C SER A 152 9.12 6.93 27.46
N GLU A 153 9.09 8.13 26.87
CA GLU A 153 9.68 9.35 27.43
C GLU A 153 8.61 10.35 27.95
N PHE A 154 7.32 10.07 27.77
CA PHE A 154 6.18 10.91 28.17
C PHE A 154 5.10 10.11 28.91
#